data_AF-A0A2I0UJ86-F1
#
_entry.id   AF-A0A2I0UJ86-F1
#
_cell.length_a   1.000
_cell.length_b   1.000
_cell.length_c   1.000
_cell.angle_alpha   90.00
_cell.angle_beta   90.00
_cell.angle_gamma   90.00
#
_symmetry.space_group_name_H-M   'P 1'
#
loop_
_entity.id
_entity.type
_entity.pdbx_description
1 polymer ?
#
loop_
_entity_poly.entity_id
_entity_poly.type
_entity_poly.pdbx_seq_one_letter_code
_entity_poly.pdbx_strand_id
1 'polypeptide(L)'
;MMVNSSFSNRQPVTSGIPHDSILSPMLFNIFISDLDDDIQCTLTKFADDTKLSGEADTLEGRATLQEDLDRMEEWATKKLIKFNKD
;
A
#
# COMPACT_ATOMS: atom_id res chain seq x y z
N MET A 1 -6.33 26.72 -9.14
CA MET A 1 -6.11 27.51 -7.91
C MET A 1 -5.59 28.87 -8.33
N MET A 2 -6.11 29.97 -7.76
CA MET A 2 -5.71 31.33 -8.13
C MET A 2 -4.78 31.87 -7.05
N VAL A 3 -3.57 32.27 -7.44
CA VAL A 3 -2.63 33.00 -6.57
C VAL A 3 -2.28 34.28 -7.29
N ASN A 4 -2.44 35.42 -6.60
CA ASN A 4 -2.08 36.75 -7.11
C ASN A 4 -2.63 37.06 -8.52
N SER A 5 -3.91 36.77 -8.76
CA SER A 5 -4.60 37.02 -10.03
C SER A 5 -4.00 36.34 -11.27
N SER A 6 -3.17 35.30 -11.07
CA SER A 6 -2.63 34.46 -12.13
C SER A 6 -3.21 33.05 -12.04
N PHE A 7 -3.59 32.50 -13.20
CA PHE A 7 -4.06 31.12 -13.29
C PHE A 7 -2.86 30.19 -13.48
N SER A 8 -2.77 29.14 -12.68
CA SER A 8 -1.84 28.04 -12.93
C SER A 8 -2.19 27.33 -14.25
N ASN A 9 -1.19 27.00 -15.06
CA ASN A 9 -1.38 26.12 -16.21
C ASN A 9 -1.92 24.75 -15.77
N ARG A 10 -2.84 24.16 -16.55
CA ARG A 10 -3.29 22.79 -16.33
C ARG A 10 -2.15 21.84 -16.68
N GLN A 11 -1.77 20.97 -15.75
CA GLN A 11 -0.86 19.86 -16.03
C GLN A 11 -1.65 18.55 -16.12
N PRO A 12 -1.30 17.65 -17.05
CA PRO A 12 -1.87 16.32 -17.08
C PRO A 12 -1.41 15.53 -15.84
N VAL A 13 -2.36 14.88 -15.17
CA VAL A 13 -2.07 13.95 -14.09
C VAL A 13 -1.58 12.65 -14.74
N THR A 14 -0.30 12.33 -14.56
CA THR A 14 0.33 11.12 -15.14
C THR A 14 0.17 9.89 -14.25
N SER A 15 -0.16 10.07 -12.97
CA SER A 15 -0.45 9.02 -11.99
C SER A 15 -1.19 9.60 -10.79
N GLY A 16 -1.94 8.76 -10.06
CA GLY A 16 -2.70 9.13 -8.87
C GLY A 16 -4.22 9.15 -9.10
N ILE A 17 -4.97 8.99 -8.02
CA ILE A 17 -6.44 9.04 -8.02
C ILE A 17 -6.89 10.44 -7.59
N PRO A 18 -7.88 11.08 -8.24
CA PRO A 18 -8.44 12.34 -7.78
C PRO A 18 -8.95 12.19 -6.33
N HIS A 19 -8.38 12.96 -5.41
CA HIS A 19 -8.59 12.82 -3.96
C HIS A 19 -10.06 12.94 -3.51
N ASP A 20 -10.93 13.54 -4.33
CA ASP A 20 -12.37 13.72 -4.09
C ASP A 20 -13.26 12.68 -4.80
N SER A 21 -12.69 11.62 -5.36
CA SER A 21 -13.49 10.57 -6.01
C SER A 21 -13.99 9.54 -4.99
N ILE A 22 -15.31 9.33 -4.94
CA ILE A 22 -15.97 8.26 -4.16
C ILE A 22 -15.46 6.87 -4.56
N LEU A 23 -14.92 6.74 -5.77
CA LEU A 23 -14.38 5.48 -6.30
C LEU A 23 -12.95 5.19 -5.82
N SER A 24 -12.23 6.18 -5.27
CA SER A 24 -10.83 6.02 -4.88
C SER A 24 -10.60 4.89 -3.87
N PRO A 25 -11.40 4.77 -2.80
CA PRO A 25 -11.24 3.68 -1.84
C PRO A 25 -11.53 2.30 -2.46
N MET A 26 -12.49 2.20 -3.37
CA MET A 26 -12.80 0.94 -4.06
C MET A 26 -11.66 0.52 -4.98
N LEU A 27 -11.14 1.44 -5.78
CA LEU A 27 -10.01 1.18 -6.68
C LEU A 27 -8.75 0.82 -5.90
N PHE A 28 -8.50 1.49 -4.77
CA PHE A 28 -7.41 1.16 -3.89
C PHE A 28 -7.55 -0.26 -3.31
N ASN A 29 -8.74 -0.64 -2.81
CA ASN A 29 -9.00 -1.99 -2.31
C ASN A 29 -8.79 -3.08 -3.38
N ILE A 30 -9.16 -2.81 -4.62
CA ILE A 30 -8.90 -3.72 -5.76
C ILE A 30 -7.41 -3.79 -6.06
N PHE A 31 -6.71 -2.67 -6.03
CA PHE A 31 -5.28 -2.61 -6.32
C PHE A 31 -4.42 -3.42 -5.34
N ILE A 32 -4.83 -3.45 -4.08
CA ILE A 32 -4.17 -4.21 -3.01
C ILE A 32 -4.81 -5.59 -2.77
N SER A 33 -5.77 -6.03 -3.60
CA SER A 33 -6.57 -7.23 -3.28
C SER A 33 -5.74 -8.51 -3.20
N ASP A 34 -4.73 -8.63 -4.04
CA ASP A 34 -3.80 -9.77 -4.17
C ASP A 34 -2.60 -9.72 -3.21
N LEU A 35 -2.54 -8.74 -2.31
CA LEU A 35 -1.45 -8.61 -1.34
C LEU A 35 -1.35 -9.80 -0.37
N ASP A 36 -2.47 -10.50 -0.14
CA ASP A 36 -2.56 -11.58 0.85
C ASP A 36 -2.36 -12.99 0.25
N ASP A 37 -2.24 -13.11 -1.08
CA ASP A 37 -2.30 -14.39 -1.80
C ASP A 37 -1.15 -15.37 -1.47
N ASP A 38 -0.14 -14.93 -0.72
CA ASP A 38 1.01 -15.74 -0.27
C ASP A 38 1.55 -15.31 1.10
N ILE A 39 0.68 -14.79 1.97
CA ILE A 39 1.04 -14.41 3.34
C ILE A 39 0.58 -15.49 4.31
N GLN A 40 1.49 -16.00 5.15
CA GLN A 40 1.17 -17.02 6.15
C GLN A 40 0.65 -16.42 7.46
N CYS A 41 1.17 -15.26 7.84
CA CYS A 41 0.76 -14.48 8.99
C CYS A 41 -0.61 -13.83 8.77
N THR A 42 -1.21 -13.32 9.84
CA THR A 42 -2.44 -12.55 9.74
C THR A 42 -2.15 -11.15 9.22
N LEU A 43 -2.64 -10.85 8.00
CA LEU A 43 -2.61 -9.51 7.41
C LEU A 43 -3.94 -8.77 7.68
N THR A 44 -3.85 -7.52 8.10
CA THR A 44 -5.00 -6.62 8.24
C THR A 44 -4.79 -5.38 7.39
N LYS A 45 -5.76 -5.05 6.54
CA LYS A 45 -5.72 -3.93 5.59
C LYS A 45 -6.73 -2.87 5.99
N PHE A 46 -6.30 -1.63 6.17
CA PHE A 46 -7.18 -0.51 6.50
C PHE A 46 -6.74 0.77 5.80
N ALA A 47 -7.46 1.18 4.76
CA ALA A 47 -7.02 2.27 3.88
C ALA A 47 -5.54 2.06 3.48
N ASP A 48 -4.71 3.09 3.56
CA ASP A 48 -3.27 3.01 3.27
C ASP A 48 -2.44 2.23 4.30
N ASP A 49 -2.99 1.93 5.48
CA ASP A 49 -2.31 1.15 6.51
C ASP A 49 -2.48 -0.36 6.29
N THR A 50 -1.37 -1.09 6.39
CA THR A 50 -1.37 -2.55 6.39
C THR A 50 -0.56 -3.06 7.58
N LYS A 51 -1.14 -4.01 8.33
CA LYS A 51 -0.52 -4.61 9.51
C LYS A 51 -0.34 -6.11 9.32
N LEU A 52 0.88 -6.58 9.53
CA LEU A 52 1.23 -8.00 9.61
C LEU A 52 1.31 -8.43 11.08
N SER A 53 0.73 -9.58 11.41
CA SER A 53 0.76 -10.14 12.77
C SER A 53 0.92 -11.65 12.74
N GLY A 54 1.86 -12.16 13.54
CA GLY A 54 2.18 -13.59 13.61
C GLY A 54 2.82 -13.93 14.95
N GLU A 55 3.13 -15.21 15.16
CA GLU A 55 3.85 -15.66 16.36
C GLU A 55 5.29 -15.14 16.31
N ALA A 56 5.74 -14.41 17.34
CA ALA A 56 7.11 -13.90 17.42
C ALA A 56 7.90 -14.50 18.59
N ASP A 57 7.28 -15.37 19.39
CA ASP A 57 7.88 -15.99 20.57
C ASP A 57 8.79 -17.16 20.20
N THR A 58 8.55 -17.79 19.06
CA THR A 58 9.34 -18.92 18.54
C THR A 58 10.30 -18.46 17.44
N LEU A 59 11.37 -19.21 17.23
CA LEU A 59 12.30 -18.96 16.10
C LEU A 59 11.61 -19.18 14.76
N GLU A 60 10.73 -20.19 14.69
CA GLU A 60 9.95 -20.50 13.50
C GLU A 60 8.97 -19.37 13.16
N GLY A 61 8.21 -18.88 14.13
CA GLY A 61 7.29 -17.77 13.92
C GLY A 61 7.98 -16.47 13.48
N ARG A 62 9.18 -16.18 14.02
CA ARG A 62 10.01 -15.05 13.56
C ARG A 62 10.48 -15.23 12.12
N ALA A 63 10.85 -16.45 11.73
CA ALA A 63 11.27 -16.75 10.37
C ALA A 63 10.09 -16.57 9.41
N THR A 64 8.92 -17.10 9.74
CA THR A 64 7.68 -16.91 8.95
C THR A 64 7.32 -15.44 8.83
N LEU A 65 7.40 -14.67 9.91
CA LEU A 65 7.11 -13.22 9.88
C LEU A 65 8.06 -12.47 8.95
N GLN A 66 9.36 -12.82 8.96
CA GLN A 66 10.33 -12.19 8.07
C GLN A 66 10.11 -12.60 6.61
N GLU A 67 9.83 -13.88 6.34
CA GLU A 67 9.52 -14.35 4.98
C GLU A 67 8.29 -13.63 4.41
N ASP A 68 7.24 -13.45 5.21
CA ASP A 68 6.05 -12.69 4.79
C ASP A 68 6.36 -11.22 4.55
N LEU A 69 7.20 -10.58 5.38
CA LEU A 69 7.67 -9.21 5.14
C LEU A 69 8.45 -9.08 3.83
N ASP A 70 9.32 -10.04 3.54
CA ASP A 70 10.12 -10.06 2.31
C ASP A 70 9.20 -10.22 1.07
N ARG A 71 8.19 -11.10 1.15
CA ARG A 71 7.15 -11.26 0.11
C ARG A 71 6.36 -9.97 -0.10
N MET A 72 6.01 -9.26 0.97
CA MET A 72 5.36 -7.96 0.87
C MET A 72 6.24 -6.92 0.17
N GLU A 73 7.55 -6.85 0.49
CA GLU A 73 8.48 -5.91 -0.18
C GLU A 73 8.63 -6.23 -1.67
N GLU A 74 8.69 -7.51 -2.06
CA GLU A 74 8.66 -7.93 -3.45
C GLU A 74 7.37 -7.52 -4.17
N TRP A 75 6.21 -7.74 -3.54
CA TRP A 75 4.92 -7.35 -4.09
C TRP A 75 4.85 -5.83 -4.31
N ALA A 76 5.30 -5.04 -3.33
CA ALA A 76 5.31 -3.58 -3.43
C ALA A 76 6.22 -3.11 -4.57
N THR A 77 7.38 -3.74 -4.73
CA THR A 77 8.30 -3.48 -5.85
C THR A 77 7.63 -3.77 -7.20
N LYS A 78 6.91 -4.90 -7.33
CA LYS A 78 6.17 -5.27 -8.55
C LYS A 78 5.02 -4.29 -8.85
N LYS A 79 4.40 -3.73 -7.81
CA LYS A 79 3.29 -2.76 -7.90
C LYS A 79 3.75 -1.30 -7.96
N LEU A 80 5.05 -1.04 -7.93
CA LEU A 80 5.66 0.31 -7.91
C LEU A 80 5.22 1.16 -6.71
N ILE A 81 4.95 0.51 -5.58
CA ILE A 81 4.62 1.14 -4.29
C ILE A 81 5.87 1.11 -3.43
N LYS A 82 6.05 2.14 -2.59
CA LYS A 82 7.14 2.20 -1.62
C LYS A 82 6.56 2.16 -0.22
N PHE A 83 6.97 1.16 0.58
CA PHE A 83 6.69 1.18 2.02
C PHE A 83 7.47 2.27 2.70
N ASN A 84 6.85 2.88 3.72
CA ASN A 84 7.55 3.78 4.62
C ASN A 84 8.34 2.96 5.65
N LYS A 85 9.58 3.35 5.96
CA LYS A 85 10.50 2.59 6.84
C LYS A 85 10.73 3.27 8.19
N ASP A 86 9.88 4.22 8.56
CA ASP A 86 10.01 5.06 9.77
C ASP A 86 9.47 4.38 11.04
#